data_AF-A0A534AJI6-F1
#
_entry.id   AF-A0A534AJI6-F1
#
_cell.length_a   1.000
_cell.length_b   1.000
_cell.length_c   1.000
_cell.angle_alpha   90.00
_cell.angle_beta   90.00
_cell.angle_gamma   90.00
#
_symmetry.space_group_name_H-M   'P 1'
#
loop_
_entity.id
_entity.type
_entity.pdbx_description
1 polymer ?
#
loop_
_entity_poly.entity_id
_entity_poly.type
_entity_poly.pdbx_seq_one_letter_code
_entity_poly.pdbx_strand_id
1 'polypeptide(L)'
;VAALLAQMRSLAPAWLRGCRLRPCWFEPTFHKHAGKLCAGFQVHVEDPDCYDHEAFRPWRLFALAFKALRSLRSDYPLWRDFPYEYEQQRLAIDVINGSELLRRWVDDPAATPADLDALADSDEAAWRAERQPVLLY
;
A
#
# COMPACT_ATOMS: atom_id res chain seq x y z
N VAL A 1 -7.38 -5.02 -13.68
CA VAL A 1 -6.02 -4.49 -13.45
C VAL A 1 -5.82 -3.12 -14.10
N ALA A 2 -6.09 -2.95 -15.40
CA ALA A 2 -5.87 -1.66 -16.07
C ALA A 2 -6.57 -0.47 -15.40
N ALA A 3 -7.87 -0.62 -15.06
CA ALA A 3 -8.62 0.42 -14.34
C ALA A 3 -8.01 0.78 -12.97
N LEU A 4 -7.52 -0.23 -12.23
CA LEU A 4 -6.85 -0.02 -10.94
C LEU A 4 -5.57 0.81 -11.12
N LEU A 5 -4.70 0.44 -12.07
CA LEU A 5 -3.47 1.17 -12.34
C LEU A 5 -3.74 2.59 -12.86
N ALA A 6 -4.77 2.77 -13.70
CA ALA A 6 -5.20 4.09 -14.15
C ALA A 6 -5.67 4.97 -12.98
N GLN A 7 -6.45 4.39 -12.07
CA GLN A 7 -6.94 5.09 -10.88
C GLN A 7 -5.79 5.46 -9.92
N MET A 8 -4.84 4.55 -9.69
CA MET A 8 -3.63 4.85 -8.91
C MET A 8 -2.84 6.02 -9.54
N ARG A 9 -2.65 5.99 -10.86
CA ARG A 9 -1.96 7.08 -11.59
C ARG A 9 -2.70 8.41 -11.50
N SER A 10 -4.03 8.39 -11.51
CA SER A 10 -4.87 9.59 -11.37
C SER A 10 -4.76 10.20 -9.97
N LEU A 11 -4.79 9.35 -8.94
CA LEU A 11 -4.78 9.78 -7.54
C LEU A 11 -3.41 10.32 -7.10
N ALA A 12 -2.33 9.57 -7.33
CA ALA A 12 -0.99 9.96 -6.86
C ALA A 12 0.12 9.41 -7.78
N PRO A 13 0.36 10.02 -8.95
CA PRO A 13 1.38 9.54 -9.89
C PRO A 13 2.80 9.57 -9.28
N ALA A 14 3.07 10.50 -8.36
CA ALA A 14 4.35 10.63 -7.69
C ALA A 14 4.70 9.40 -6.83
N TRP A 15 3.70 8.72 -6.25
CA TRP A 15 3.90 7.53 -5.42
C TRP A 15 4.14 6.25 -6.24
N LEU A 16 4.03 6.32 -7.57
CA LEU A 16 4.31 5.20 -8.48
C LEU A 16 5.74 5.22 -9.03
N ARG A 17 6.54 6.23 -8.69
CA ARG A 17 7.94 6.37 -9.13
C ARG A 17 8.86 5.37 -8.43
N GLY A 18 10.05 5.20 -8.98
CA GLY A 18 11.07 4.29 -8.46
C GLY A 18 10.73 2.80 -8.60
N CYS A 19 9.71 2.44 -9.39
CA CYS A 19 9.43 1.06 -9.75
C CYS A 19 8.66 0.97 -11.07
N ARG A 20 8.59 -0.23 -11.65
CA ARG A 20 7.70 -0.54 -12.78
C ARG A 20 6.57 -1.46 -12.32
N LEU A 21 5.32 -1.08 -12.59
CA LEU A 21 4.15 -1.92 -12.33
C LEU A 21 3.76 -2.69 -13.59
N ARG A 22 3.84 -4.02 -13.54
CA ARG A 22 3.48 -4.91 -14.65
C ARG A 22 2.17 -5.63 -14.35
N PRO A 23 1.08 -5.42 -15.11
CA PRO A 23 -0.11 -6.25 -15.02
C PRO A 23 0.22 -7.75 -15.14
N CYS A 24 -0.39 -8.57 -14.30
CA CYS A 24 -0.21 -10.01 -14.33
C CYS A 24 -1.49 -10.77 -13.97
N TRP A 25 -1.55 -12.01 -14.46
CA TRP A 25 -2.56 -13.01 -14.14
C TRP A 25 -1.83 -14.27 -13.70
N PHE A 26 -2.33 -14.89 -12.65
CA PHE A 26 -1.70 -16.06 -12.06
C PHE A 26 -2.74 -16.89 -11.31
N GLU A 27 -2.47 -18.18 -11.18
CA GLU A 27 -3.26 -19.09 -10.36
C GLU A 27 -2.39 -19.58 -9.20
N PRO A 28 -2.70 -19.20 -7.94
CA PRO A 28 -1.95 -19.69 -6.79
C PRO A 28 -2.07 -21.21 -6.66
N THR A 29 -0.96 -21.88 -6.33
CA THR A 29 -0.93 -23.33 -6.10
C THR A 29 -1.25 -23.72 -4.65
N PHE A 30 -1.23 -22.75 -3.71
CA PHE A 30 -1.50 -22.98 -2.29
C PHE A 30 -2.05 -21.73 -1.57
N HIS A 31 -2.50 -21.91 -0.32
CA HIS A 31 -3.13 -20.88 0.54
C HIS A 31 -4.36 -20.20 -0.08
N LYS A 32 -4.52 -18.90 0.18
CA LYS A 32 -5.65 -18.08 -0.25
C LYS A 32 -5.76 -18.12 -1.77
N HIS A 33 -6.99 -18.28 -2.25
CA HIS A 33 -7.31 -18.31 -3.69
C HIS A 33 -6.61 -19.43 -4.49
N ALA A 34 -6.16 -20.51 -3.85
CA ALA A 34 -5.61 -21.68 -4.55
C ALA A 34 -6.58 -22.20 -5.63
N GLY A 35 -6.07 -22.47 -6.82
CA GLY A 35 -6.87 -22.94 -7.97
C GLY A 35 -7.82 -21.88 -8.56
N LYS A 36 -7.66 -20.59 -8.19
CA LYS A 36 -8.47 -19.49 -8.73
C LYS A 36 -7.61 -18.56 -9.56
N LEU A 37 -8.09 -18.22 -10.76
CA LEU A 37 -7.47 -17.18 -11.57
C LEU A 37 -7.51 -15.84 -10.82
N CYS A 38 -6.34 -15.36 -10.44
CA CYS A 38 -6.13 -14.05 -9.84
C CYS A 38 -5.58 -13.07 -10.89
N ALA A 39 -5.87 -11.79 -10.68
CA ALA A 39 -5.33 -10.71 -11.50
C ALA A 39 -4.84 -9.58 -10.59
N GLY A 40 -3.68 -9.02 -10.93
CA GLY A 40 -3.05 -7.96 -10.14
C GLY A 40 -1.94 -7.29 -10.93
N PHE A 41 -0.97 -6.73 -10.21
CA PHE A 41 0.26 -6.23 -10.81
C PHE A 41 1.46 -6.71 -9.99
N GLN A 42 2.57 -6.93 -10.68
CA GLN A 42 3.88 -7.19 -10.08
C GLN A 42 4.63 -5.86 -9.96
N VAL A 43 5.26 -5.62 -8.82
CA VAL A 43 6.15 -4.47 -8.60
C VAL A 43 7.57 -4.91 -8.98
N HIS A 44 8.15 -4.28 -10.00
CA HIS A 44 9.52 -4.52 -10.44
C HIS A 44 10.42 -3.47 -9.80
N VAL A 45 11.38 -3.93 -8.98
CA VAL A 45 12.38 -3.11 -8.27
C VAL A 45 13.81 -3.60 -8.51
N GLU A 46 13.98 -4.53 -9.45
CA GLU A 46 15.25 -5.20 -9.77
C GLU A 46 15.89 -4.67 -11.06
N ASP A 47 15.15 -3.90 -11.84
CA ASP A 47 15.56 -3.34 -13.12
C ASP A 47 16.16 -1.94 -12.89
N PRO A 48 17.48 -1.75 -13.06
CA PRO A 48 18.16 -0.48 -12.81
C PRO A 48 17.63 0.68 -13.65
N ASP A 49 17.02 0.40 -14.81
CA ASP A 49 16.45 1.44 -15.68
C ASP A 49 15.14 2.01 -15.12
N CYS A 50 14.52 1.32 -14.14
CA CYS A 50 13.24 1.73 -13.56
C CYS A 50 13.25 1.91 -12.04
N TYR A 51 14.24 1.33 -11.34
CA TYR A 51 14.34 1.42 -9.89
C TYR A 51 15.09 2.68 -9.46
N ASP A 52 14.47 3.45 -8.58
CA ASP A 52 15.07 4.61 -7.93
C ASP A 52 14.76 4.52 -6.43
N HIS A 53 15.81 4.32 -5.63
CA HIS A 53 15.70 4.09 -4.19
C HIS A 53 15.03 5.26 -3.46
N GLU A 54 15.37 6.50 -3.82
CA GLU A 54 14.89 7.71 -3.16
C GLU A 54 13.44 8.02 -3.55
N ALA A 55 13.04 7.62 -4.77
CA ALA A 55 11.68 7.80 -5.25
C ALA A 55 10.74 6.65 -4.86
N PHE A 56 11.25 5.45 -4.60
CA PHE A 56 10.42 4.27 -4.33
C PHE A 56 9.80 4.31 -2.94
N ARG A 57 8.47 4.44 -2.88
CA ARG A 57 7.70 4.54 -1.63
C ARG A 57 6.72 3.37 -1.48
N PRO A 58 7.19 2.16 -1.10
CA PRO A 58 6.39 0.94 -1.14
C PRO A 58 5.14 0.98 -0.25
N TRP A 59 5.23 1.56 0.94
CA TRP A 59 4.07 1.69 1.85
C TRP A 59 2.98 2.58 1.23
N ARG A 60 3.36 3.75 0.70
CA ARG A 60 2.47 4.67 -0.04
C ARG A 60 1.90 4.01 -1.31
N LEU A 61 2.71 3.26 -2.05
CA LEU A 61 2.27 2.53 -3.25
C LEU A 61 1.11 1.56 -2.97
N PHE A 62 1.22 0.74 -1.91
CA PHE A 62 0.15 -0.20 -1.56
C PHE A 62 -1.03 0.47 -0.86
N ALA A 63 -0.81 1.51 -0.05
CA ALA A 63 -1.88 2.37 0.46
C ALA A 63 -2.73 2.94 -0.70
N LEU A 64 -2.08 3.41 -1.75
CA LEU A 64 -2.73 3.90 -2.97
C LEU A 64 -3.48 2.81 -3.72
N ALA A 65 -2.93 1.59 -3.79
CA ALA A 65 -3.63 0.46 -4.41
C ALA A 65 -4.92 0.13 -3.64
N PHE A 66 -4.90 0.18 -2.31
CA PHE A 66 -6.08 0.02 -1.46
C PHE A 66 -7.10 1.14 -1.68
N LYS A 67 -6.67 2.40 -1.67
CA LYS A 67 -7.52 3.58 -1.96
C LYS A 67 -8.18 3.49 -3.33
N ALA A 68 -7.40 3.20 -4.37
CA ALA A 68 -7.88 3.08 -5.74
C ALA A 68 -8.85 1.89 -5.90
N LEU A 69 -8.58 0.76 -5.24
CA LEU A 69 -9.49 -0.38 -5.26
C LEU A 69 -10.80 -0.05 -4.52
N ARG A 70 -10.73 0.57 -3.35
CA ARG A 70 -11.91 1.02 -2.60
C ARG A 70 -12.75 2.02 -3.40
N SER A 71 -12.13 2.95 -4.13
CA SER A 71 -12.86 3.92 -4.96
C SER A 71 -13.53 3.28 -6.18
N LEU A 72 -12.92 2.24 -6.76
CA LEU A 72 -13.48 1.52 -7.92
C LEU A 72 -14.52 0.46 -7.53
N ARG A 73 -14.38 -0.10 -6.33
CA ARG A 73 -15.19 -1.21 -5.80
C ARG A 73 -15.42 -1.00 -4.30
N SER A 74 -16.36 -0.11 -3.97
CA SER A 74 -16.70 0.22 -2.59
C SER A 74 -17.17 -0.98 -1.78
N ASP A 75 -17.77 -1.98 -2.44
CA ASP A 75 -18.28 -3.24 -1.89
C ASP A 75 -17.20 -4.30 -1.66
N TYR A 76 -15.97 -4.11 -2.15
CA TYR A 76 -14.93 -5.13 -2.07
C TYR A 76 -14.49 -5.36 -0.61
N PRO A 77 -14.43 -6.62 -0.13
CA PRO A 77 -14.03 -6.93 1.25
C PRO A 77 -12.51 -6.82 1.41
N LEU A 78 -12.01 -5.59 1.50
CA LEU A 78 -10.58 -5.29 1.57
C LEU A 78 -9.97 -5.66 2.93
N TRP A 79 -10.70 -5.40 4.01
CA TRP A 79 -10.27 -5.64 5.37
C TRP A 79 -10.79 -6.98 5.84
N ARG A 80 -9.87 -7.87 6.15
CA ARG A 80 -10.20 -9.18 6.70
C ARG A 80 -10.41 -9.03 8.20
N ASP A 81 -11.57 -9.46 8.65
CA ASP A 81 -11.94 -9.53 10.05
C ASP A 81 -11.77 -10.98 10.55
N PHE A 82 -10.63 -11.25 11.17
CA PHE A 82 -10.28 -12.53 11.78
C PHE A 82 -9.24 -12.31 12.88
N PRO A 83 -9.15 -13.20 13.89
CA PRO A 83 -8.08 -13.15 14.88
C PRO A 83 -6.71 -13.19 14.19
N TYR A 84 -5.88 -12.20 14.46
CA TYR A 84 -4.58 -12.05 13.83
C TYR A 84 -3.48 -12.16 14.89
N GLU A 85 -2.68 -13.21 14.81
CA GLU A 85 -1.68 -13.56 15.82
C GLU A 85 -2.30 -13.68 17.22
N TYR A 86 -1.89 -12.84 18.18
CA TYR A 86 -2.43 -12.79 19.53
C TYR A 86 -3.53 -11.74 19.71
N GLU A 87 -3.87 -11.00 18.65
CA GLU A 87 -4.90 -9.96 18.67
C GLU A 87 -6.26 -10.53 18.23
N GLN A 88 -7.30 -10.19 18.99
CA GLN A 88 -8.66 -10.71 18.81
C GLN A 88 -9.69 -9.60 18.53
N GLN A 89 -9.35 -8.35 18.80
CA GLN A 89 -10.30 -7.23 18.77
C GLN A 89 -10.06 -6.28 17.60
N ARG A 90 -8.80 -6.09 17.20
CA ARG A 90 -8.43 -5.18 16.11
C ARG A 90 -8.32 -5.92 14.79
N LEU A 91 -8.68 -5.24 13.70
CA LEU A 91 -8.46 -5.77 12.35
C LEU A 91 -6.96 -5.95 12.10
N ALA A 92 -6.60 -7.02 11.38
CA ALA A 92 -5.20 -7.33 11.07
C ALA A 92 -4.43 -6.15 10.45
N ILE A 93 -5.08 -5.34 9.60
CA ILE A 93 -4.45 -4.16 8.98
C ILE A 93 -4.09 -3.09 10.02
N ASP A 94 -4.94 -2.88 11.03
CA ASP A 94 -4.71 -1.87 12.07
C ASP A 94 -3.59 -2.32 13.02
N VAL A 95 -3.44 -3.64 13.22
CA VAL A 95 -2.32 -4.23 13.98
C VAL A 95 -1.01 -4.07 13.22
N ILE A 96 -0.97 -4.47 11.95
CA ILE A 96 0.24 -4.41 11.11
C ILE A 96 0.68 -2.97 10.89
N ASN A 97 -0.25 -2.06 10.65
CA ASN A 97 0.05 -0.65 10.42
C ASN A 97 0.22 0.16 11.71
N GLY A 98 -0.06 -0.43 12.87
CA GLY A 98 0.08 0.22 14.19
C GLY A 98 -1.01 1.23 14.54
N SER A 99 -2.01 1.45 13.68
CA SER A 99 -3.15 2.33 13.94
C SER A 99 -4.28 2.12 12.93
N GLU A 100 -5.46 2.67 13.22
CA GLU A 100 -6.59 2.70 12.29
C GLU A 100 -6.47 3.76 11.19
N LEU A 101 -5.46 4.65 11.25
CA LEU A 101 -5.37 5.85 10.41
C LEU A 101 -5.36 5.52 8.91
N LEU A 102 -4.53 4.55 8.51
CA LEU A 102 -4.45 4.12 7.11
C LEU A 102 -5.79 3.57 6.62
N ARG A 103 -6.42 2.68 7.40
CA ARG A 103 -7.71 2.08 7.03
C ARG A 103 -8.78 3.15 6.86
N ARG A 104 -8.89 4.05 7.84
CA ARG A 104 -9.85 5.17 7.79
C ARG A 104 -9.59 6.09 6.60
N TRP A 105 -8.32 6.39 6.29
CA TRP A 105 -7.94 7.17 5.10
C TRP A 105 -8.31 6.47 3.78
N VAL A 106 -8.14 5.14 3.69
CA VAL A 106 -8.54 4.37 2.51
C VAL A 106 -10.06 4.38 2.33
N ASP A 107 -10.81 4.20 3.43
CA ASP A 107 -12.27 4.06 3.39
C ASP A 107 -13.00 5.41 3.25
N ASP A 108 -12.39 6.53 3.64
CA ASP A 108 -12.95 7.87 3.45
C ASP A 108 -12.85 8.30 1.97
N PRO A 109 -13.97 8.47 1.23
CA PRO A 109 -13.90 8.87 -0.18
C PRO A 109 -13.39 10.30 -0.41
N ALA A 110 -13.43 11.17 0.60
CA ALA A 110 -12.97 12.56 0.51
C ALA A 110 -11.47 12.72 0.78
N ALA A 111 -10.86 11.79 1.53
CA ALA A 111 -9.45 11.87 1.88
C ALA A 111 -8.55 11.73 0.63
N THR A 112 -7.52 12.56 0.57
CA THR A 112 -6.58 12.69 -0.54
C THR A 112 -5.21 12.10 -0.16
N PRO A 113 -4.35 11.77 -1.14
CA PRO A 113 -2.97 11.36 -0.86
C PRO A 113 -2.18 12.35 0.00
N ALA A 114 -2.42 13.66 -0.17
CA ALA A 114 -1.78 14.69 0.64
C ALA A 114 -2.14 14.59 2.13
N ASP A 115 -3.36 14.15 2.45
CA ASP A 115 -3.78 13.95 3.84
C ASP A 115 -3.00 12.80 4.51
N LEU A 116 -2.72 11.71 3.77
CA LEU A 116 -1.90 10.62 4.30
C LEU A 116 -0.42 11.02 4.40
N ASP A 117 0.10 11.79 3.44
CA ASP A 117 1.45 12.36 3.52
C ASP A 117 1.57 13.26 4.75
N ALA A 118 0.60 14.14 5.00
CA ALA A 118 0.61 15.01 6.19
C ALA A 118 0.61 14.22 7.52
N LEU A 119 -0.12 13.10 7.58
CA LEU A 119 -0.12 12.22 8.75
C LEU A 119 1.25 11.53 8.95
N ALA A 120 1.92 11.13 7.86
CA ALA A 120 3.15 10.35 7.93
C ALA A 120 4.42 11.23 8.03
N ASP A 121 4.46 12.37 7.34
CA ASP A 121 5.68 13.16 7.16
C ASP A 121 6.22 13.71 8.48
N SER A 122 5.34 14.07 9.42
CA SER A 122 5.73 14.49 10.77
C SER A 122 6.48 13.40 11.53
N ASP A 123 5.91 12.20 11.58
CA ASP A 123 6.49 11.06 12.29
C ASP A 123 7.76 10.57 11.60
N GLU A 124 7.80 10.56 10.26
CA GLU A 124 9.01 10.22 9.53
C GLU A 124 10.14 11.23 9.75
N ALA A 125 9.82 12.53 9.83
CA ALA A 125 10.81 13.56 10.12
C ALA A 125 11.35 13.42 11.55
N ALA A 126 10.47 13.20 12.52
CA ALA A 126 10.83 12.95 13.91
C ALA A 126 11.72 11.70 14.03
N TRP A 127 11.32 10.60 13.40
CA TRP A 127 12.09 9.35 13.40
C TRP A 127 13.46 9.50 12.73
N ARG A 128 13.54 10.24 11.61
CA ARG A 128 14.81 10.55 10.95
C ARG A 128 15.76 11.33 11.88
N ALA A 129 15.25 12.27 12.67
CA ALA A 129 16.04 13.01 13.64
C ALA A 129 16.46 12.12 14.83
N GLU A 130 15.53 11.33 15.37
CA GLU A 130 15.76 10.46 16.54
C GLU A 130 16.81 9.38 16.26
N ARG A 131 16.78 8.79 15.06
CA ARG A 131 17.75 7.73 14.70
C ARG A 131 19.16 8.26 14.41
N GLN A 132 19.33 9.56 14.15
CA GLN A 132 20.59 10.15 13.71
C GLN A 132 21.80 9.84 14.63
N PRO A 133 21.68 9.88 15.97
CA PRO A 133 22.80 9.60 16.88
C PRO A 133 23.26 8.14 16.91
N VAL A 134 22.46 7.21 16.37
CA VAL A 134 22.73 5.76 16.40
C VAL A 134 23.01 5.18 15.00
N LEU A 135 23.10 6.01 13.97
CA LEU A 135 23.48 5.56 12.62
C LEU A 135 24.96 5.17 12.58
N LEU A 136 25.24 4.01 11.99
CA LEU A 136 26.60 3.51 11.74
C LEU A 136 27.05 3.72 10.28
N TYR A 137 26.11 4.05 9.39
CA TYR A 137 26.29 4.29 7.95
C TYR A 137 25.24 5.27 7.43
#